data_AF-A0A498CHD9-F1
#
_entry.id   AF-A0A498CHD9-F1
#
_cell.length_a   1.000
_cell.length_b   1.000
_cell.length_c   1.000
_cell.angle_alpha   90.00
_cell.angle_beta   90.00
_cell.angle_gamma   90.00
#
_symmetry.space_group_name_H-M   'P 1'
#
loop_
_entity.id
_entity.type
_entity.pdbx_description
1 polymer ?
#
loop_
_entity_poly.entity_id
_entity_poly.type
_entity_poly.pdbx_seq_one_letter_code
_entity_poly.pdbx_strand_id
1 'polypeptide(L)'
;MNTKTLFPWPGGKTRLVKHLLPLINDRSHSCYVEAFAGSAAMLFERTPAKIEVLNDTHGELVRLYRVVANHLDEFVRHFRWSLTSREMYRWAQLQNVDTLTDIQRAARFYYLQKLSFGGKVEGQTLGVGPTGAKRINLLRLEQDLSDAHMRLHGVVIEQLPWQRCIEKYDRPETLFFLDPPYWQTTGYGQGFPLGEYEQLAEAMSALKGKAILTINDHPAMCALFDRFHRLSVPIRYTVGGGAGVERTELIYTT
;
A
#
# COMPACT_ATOMS: atom_id res chain seq x y z
N MET A 1 4.31 4.26 -18.68
CA MET A 1 3.12 3.53 -18.18
C MET A 1 2.67 4.26 -16.92
N ASN A 2 1.47 4.83 -16.93
CA ASN A 2 0.89 5.45 -15.74
C ASN A 2 0.56 4.32 -14.77
N THR A 3 1.25 4.27 -13.63
CA THR A 3 1.04 3.23 -12.63
C THR A 3 -0.35 3.39 -12.02
N LYS A 4 -1.13 2.31 -11.97
CA LYS A 4 -2.54 2.32 -11.56
C LYS A 4 -2.71 2.24 -10.04
N THR A 5 -2.08 3.14 -9.28
CA THR A 5 -2.32 3.19 -7.83
C THR A 5 -3.49 4.10 -7.50
N LEU A 6 -4.39 3.61 -6.65
CA LEU A 6 -5.57 4.35 -6.20
C LEU A 6 -5.22 5.71 -5.56
N PHE A 7 -4.20 5.73 -4.71
CA PHE A 7 -3.73 6.94 -4.05
C PHE A 7 -2.22 6.86 -3.73
N PRO A 8 -1.56 8.02 -3.56
CA PRO A 8 -0.19 8.06 -3.08
C PRO A 8 -0.11 7.45 -1.68
N TRP A 9 0.78 6.51 -1.45
CA TRP A 9 1.05 5.94 -0.13
C TRP A 9 2.57 5.97 0.14
N PRO A 10 3.00 6.24 1.39
CA PRO A 10 4.42 6.12 1.74
C PRO A 10 4.92 4.72 1.40
N GLY A 11 6.11 4.65 0.79
CA GLY A 11 6.74 3.39 0.38
C GLY A 11 6.03 2.60 -0.72
N GLY A 12 5.11 3.22 -1.47
CA GLY A 12 4.44 2.59 -2.61
C GLY A 12 5.44 1.99 -3.61
N LYS A 13 5.27 0.70 -3.90
CA LYS A 13 6.22 -0.13 -4.66
C LYS A 13 6.20 0.04 -6.17
N THR A 14 5.53 1.08 -6.67
CA THR A 14 5.44 1.43 -8.10
C THR A 14 6.77 1.34 -8.86
N ARG A 15 7.88 1.80 -8.28
CA ARG A 15 9.21 1.78 -8.91
C ARG A 15 9.85 0.38 -8.93
N LEU A 16 9.43 -0.48 -8.00
CA LEU A 16 9.89 -1.86 -7.84
C LEU A 16 9.03 -2.90 -8.57
N VAL A 17 7.82 -2.54 -8.99
CA VAL A 17 6.91 -3.42 -9.74
C VAL A 17 7.64 -4.18 -10.86
N LYS A 18 8.51 -3.51 -11.64
CA LYS A 18 9.27 -4.13 -12.74
C LYS A 18 10.24 -5.24 -12.31
N HIS A 19 10.71 -5.21 -11.07
CA HIS A 19 11.60 -6.22 -10.49
C HIS A 19 10.82 -7.30 -9.74
N LEU A 20 9.69 -6.93 -9.13
CA LEU A 20 8.87 -7.84 -8.32
C LEU A 20 7.91 -8.69 -9.16
N LEU A 21 7.35 -8.15 -10.24
CA LEU A 21 6.41 -8.90 -11.11
C LEU A 21 7.04 -10.16 -11.72
N PRO A 22 8.27 -10.15 -12.25
CA PRO A 22 8.93 -11.37 -12.69
C PRO A 22 9.02 -12.42 -11.57
N LEU A 23 9.43 -12.01 -10.36
CA LEU A 23 9.54 -12.92 -9.20
C LEU A 23 8.18 -13.53 -8.82
N ILE A 24 7.10 -12.76 -8.93
CA ILE A 24 5.74 -13.27 -8.71
C ILE A 24 5.34 -14.25 -9.81
N ASN A 25 5.57 -13.90 -11.07
CA ASN A 25 5.16 -14.70 -12.23
C ASN A 25 5.93 -16.03 -12.33
N ASP A 26 7.20 -16.05 -11.95
CA ASP A 26 8.05 -17.25 -11.98
C ASP A 26 7.65 -18.27 -10.91
N ARG A 27 6.84 -17.87 -9.93
CA ARG A 27 6.36 -18.74 -8.86
C ARG A 27 4.94 -19.15 -9.17
N SER A 28 4.70 -20.40 -9.58
CA SER A 28 3.34 -20.91 -9.72
C SER A 28 2.58 -20.81 -8.40
N HIS A 29 1.39 -20.20 -8.45
CA HIS A 29 0.46 -20.01 -7.34
C HIS A 29 -0.97 -19.83 -7.89
N SER A 30 -1.97 -20.21 -7.09
CA SER A 30 -3.39 -19.95 -7.41
C SER A 30 -4.04 -18.95 -6.44
N CYS A 31 -3.44 -18.79 -5.25
CA CYS A 31 -3.81 -17.79 -4.27
C CYS A 31 -2.68 -16.77 -4.11
N TYR A 32 -3.01 -15.49 -4.10
CA TYR A 32 -2.08 -14.40 -3.86
C TYR A 32 -2.54 -13.57 -2.68
N VAL A 33 -1.64 -13.28 -1.74
CA VAL A 33 -1.96 -12.57 -0.51
C VAL A 33 -0.98 -11.43 -0.31
N GLU A 34 -1.47 -10.18 -0.25
CA GLU A 34 -0.71 -9.04 0.25
C GLU A 34 -1.04 -8.85 1.74
N ALA A 35 -0.12 -9.23 2.63
CA ALA A 35 -0.36 -9.13 4.08
C ALA A 35 -0.28 -7.68 4.59
N PHE A 36 0.42 -6.82 3.85
CA PHE A 36 0.63 -5.40 4.09
C PHE A 36 0.28 -4.62 2.82
N ALA A 37 -1.01 -4.35 2.62
CA ALA A 37 -1.52 -3.77 1.38
C ALA A 37 -0.87 -2.43 1.03
N GLY A 38 -0.82 -1.49 1.98
CA GLY A 38 -0.40 -0.12 1.69
C GLY A 38 -1.19 0.50 0.53
N SER A 39 -0.55 0.81 -0.62
CA SER A 39 -1.28 1.29 -1.82
C SER A 39 -1.79 0.17 -2.74
N ALA A 40 -1.54 -1.10 -2.41
CA ALA A 40 -1.85 -2.29 -3.22
C ALA A 40 -1.27 -2.21 -4.65
N ALA A 41 -0.09 -1.58 -4.78
CA ALA A 41 0.52 -1.32 -6.08
C ALA A 41 0.82 -2.62 -6.86
N MET A 42 1.14 -3.70 -6.15
CA MET A 42 1.42 -5.00 -6.77
C MET A 42 0.14 -5.64 -7.29
N LEU A 43 -0.93 -5.66 -6.51
CA LEU A 43 -2.26 -6.15 -6.89
C LEU A 43 -2.78 -5.52 -8.19
N PHE A 44 -2.65 -4.19 -8.33
CA PHE A 44 -3.16 -3.46 -9.51
C PHE A 44 -2.32 -3.67 -10.77
N GLU A 45 -1.03 -4.02 -10.64
CA GLU A 45 -0.12 -4.18 -11.77
C GLU A 45 0.06 -5.65 -12.20
N ARG A 46 -0.24 -6.61 -11.32
CA ARG A 46 -0.13 -8.04 -11.63
C ARG A 46 -1.31 -8.56 -12.43
N THR A 47 -1.08 -9.67 -13.14
CA THR A 47 -2.15 -10.49 -13.70
C THR A 47 -2.97 -11.11 -12.55
N PRO A 48 -4.32 -11.10 -12.61
CA PRO A 48 -5.15 -11.66 -11.56
C PRO A 48 -4.87 -13.15 -11.28
N ALA A 49 -4.78 -13.51 -10.00
CA ALA A 49 -4.83 -14.92 -9.56
C ALA A 49 -6.27 -15.42 -9.42
N LYS A 50 -6.44 -16.74 -9.23
CA LYS A 50 -7.75 -17.34 -8.96
C LYS A 50 -8.35 -16.83 -7.65
N ILE A 51 -7.53 -16.68 -6.62
CA ILE A 51 -7.91 -16.12 -5.32
C ILE A 51 -6.92 -15.02 -4.98
N GLU A 52 -7.42 -13.87 -4.57
CA GLU A 52 -6.59 -12.74 -4.17
C GLU A 52 -7.09 -12.16 -2.86
N VAL A 53 -6.15 -11.90 -1.96
CA VAL A 53 -6.44 -11.36 -0.63
C VAL A 53 -5.59 -10.12 -0.43
N LEU A 54 -6.24 -9.04 0.00
CA LEU A 54 -5.61 -7.79 0.38
C LEU A 54 -5.86 -7.56 1.87
N ASN A 55 -4.79 -7.47 2.66
CA ASN A 55 -4.87 -7.28 4.10
C ASN A 55 -4.07 -6.06 4.54
N ASP A 56 -4.61 -5.30 5.49
CA ASP A 56 -3.84 -4.29 6.22
C ASP A 56 -4.42 -4.11 7.63
N THR A 57 -3.58 -3.68 8.56
CA THR A 57 -4.04 -3.36 9.92
C THR A 57 -4.66 -1.96 10.00
N HIS A 58 -4.35 -1.08 9.04
CA HIS A 58 -4.83 0.28 8.98
C HIS A 58 -6.32 0.34 8.55
N GLY A 59 -7.22 0.54 9.52
CA GLY A 59 -8.67 0.51 9.28
C GLY A 59 -9.20 1.54 8.26
N GLU A 60 -8.68 2.78 8.24
CA GLU A 60 -9.05 3.78 7.21
C GLU A 60 -8.70 3.33 5.78
N LEU A 61 -7.56 2.67 5.62
CA LEU A 61 -7.09 2.16 4.35
C LEU A 61 -7.97 1.00 3.87
N VAL A 62 -8.22 0.03 4.74
CA VAL A 62 -9.11 -1.10 4.44
C VAL A 62 -10.52 -0.61 4.12
N ARG A 63 -11.03 0.37 4.88
CA ARG A 63 -12.33 1.00 4.61
C ARG A 63 -12.36 1.64 3.22
N LEU A 64 -11.31 2.36 2.82
CA LEU A 64 -11.24 2.96 1.48
C LEU A 64 -11.36 1.90 0.39
N TYR A 65 -10.61 0.79 0.47
CA TYR A 65 -10.72 -0.30 -0.49
C TYR A 65 -12.14 -0.89 -0.54
N ARG A 66 -12.75 -1.14 0.62
CA ARG A 66 -14.13 -1.67 0.71
C ARG A 66 -15.16 -0.73 0.10
N VAL A 67 -15.05 0.58 0.36
CA VAL A 67 -15.96 1.59 -0.18
C VAL A 67 -15.78 1.73 -1.69
N VAL A 68 -14.55 1.78 -2.21
CA VAL A 68 -14.31 1.82 -3.66
C VAL A 68 -14.82 0.55 -4.34
N ALA A 69 -14.69 -0.61 -3.71
CA ALA A 69 -15.18 -1.88 -4.26
C ALA A 69 -16.72 -1.98 -4.32
N ASN A 70 -17.45 -1.40 -3.35
CA ASN A 70 -18.90 -1.62 -3.23
C ASN A 70 -19.77 -0.37 -3.49
N HIS A 71 -19.21 0.83 -3.37
CA HIS A 71 -19.96 2.09 -3.35
C HIS A 71 -19.22 3.20 -4.12
N LEU A 72 -18.63 2.87 -5.29
CA LEU A 72 -17.85 3.82 -6.09
C LEU A 72 -18.64 5.09 -6.42
N ASP A 73 -19.88 4.97 -6.87
CA ASP A 73 -20.71 6.11 -7.29
C ASP A 73 -20.94 7.09 -6.14
N GLU A 74 -21.33 6.57 -4.98
CA GLU A 74 -21.54 7.36 -3.77
C GLU A 74 -20.24 8.00 -3.28
N PHE A 75 -19.14 7.28 -3.36
CA PHE A 75 -17.81 7.82 -3.05
C PHE A 75 -17.43 8.97 -3.98
N VAL A 76 -17.61 8.82 -5.30
CA VAL A 76 -17.30 9.86 -6.29
C VAL A 76 -18.19 11.09 -6.11
N ARG A 77 -19.46 10.91 -5.75
CA ARG A 77 -20.39 12.03 -5.53
C ARG A 77 -19.95 13.01 -4.45
N HIS A 78 -19.21 12.57 -3.43
CA HIS A 78 -18.61 13.46 -2.43
C HIS A 78 -17.66 14.51 -3.03
N PHE A 79 -17.08 14.20 -4.18
CA PHE A 79 -16.03 14.99 -4.81
C PHE A 79 -16.53 15.90 -5.93
N ARG A 80 -17.77 15.72 -6.39
CA ARG A 80 -18.35 16.46 -7.52
C ARG A 80 -18.22 17.99 -7.41
N TRP A 81 -18.36 18.52 -6.20
CA TRP A 81 -18.26 19.96 -5.89
C TRP A 81 -17.11 20.30 -4.95
N SER A 82 -16.21 19.34 -4.70
CA SER A 82 -15.09 19.55 -3.80
C SER A 82 -14.06 20.48 -4.46
N LEU A 83 -13.44 21.36 -3.66
CA LEU A 83 -12.38 22.26 -4.08
C LEU A 83 -11.07 21.80 -3.44
N THR A 84 -9.95 21.97 -4.16
CA THR A 84 -8.63 21.92 -3.51
C THR A 84 -8.42 23.24 -2.76
N SER A 85 -8.65 23.24 -1.44
CA SER A 85 -8.54 24.43 -0.60
C SER A 85 -7.80 24.08 0.70
N ARG A 86 -6.93 25.00 1.16
CA ARG A 86 -6.24 24.85 2.44
C ARG A 86 -7.20 24.84 3.63
N GLU A 87 -8.27 25.61 3.54
CA GLU A 87 -9.30 25.66 4.56
C GLU A 87 -10.10 24.36 4.61
N MET A 88 -10.55 23.86 3.45
CA MET A 88 -11.24 22.55 3.37
C MET A 88 -10.35 21.40 3.84
N TYR A 89 -9.06 21.43 3.52
CA TYR A 89 -8.09 20.46 4.02
C TYR A 89 -7.98 20.51 5.55
N ARG A 90 -7.88 21.70 6.14
CA ARG A 90 -7.87 21.86 7.60
C ARG A 90 -9.18 21.38 8.22
N TRP A 91 -10.33 21.70 7.63
CA TRP A 91 -11.62 21.22 8.12
C TRP A 91 -11.70 19.69 8.09
N ALA A 92 -11.26 19.05 7.01
CA ALA A 92 -11.18 17.60 6.93
C ALA A 92 -10.29 17.03 8.05
N GLN A 93 -9.14 17.64 8.36
CA GLN A 93 -8.30 17.22 9.48
C GLN A 93 -9.03 17.30 10.83
N LEU A 94 -9.85 18.34 11.04
CA LEU A 94 -10.58 18.60 12.29
C LEU A 94 -11.87 17.78 12.46
N GLN A 95 -12.36 17.10 11.43
CA GLN A 95 -13.59 16.31 11.54
C GLN A 95 -13.45 15.18 12.57
N ASN A 96 -14.47 15.03 13.43
CA ASN A 96 -14.58 13.88 14.31
C ASN A 96 -14.98 12.65 13.49
N VAL A 97 -14.03 11.74 13.28
CA VAL A 97 -14.20 10.55 12.45
C VAL A 97 -15.28 9.59 12.95
N ASP A 98 -15.58 9.61 14.25
CA ASP A 98 -16.57 8.70 14.86
C ASP A 98 -18.01 9.11 14.56
N THR A 99 -18.21 10.33 14.05
CA THR A 99 -19.52 10.84 13.62
C THR A 99 -19.80 10.61 12.13
N LEU A 100 -18.81 10.09 11.39
CA LEU A 100 -18.87 9.94 9.94
C LEU A 100 -19.27 8.52 9.54
N THR A 101 -20.05 8.40 8.47
CA THR A 101 -20.33 7.12 7.82
C THR A 101 -19.06 6.55 7.17
N ASP A 102 -19.04 5.26 6.84
CA ASP A 102 -17.87 4.65 6.20
C ASP A 102 -17.49 5.34 4.87
N ILE A 103 -18.48 5.74 4.07
CA ILE A 103 -18.25 6.46 2.81
C ILE A 103 -17.64 7.84 3.07
N GLN A 104 -18.16 8.57 4.08
CA GLN A 104 -17.63 9.87 4.48
C GLN A 104 -16.20 9.76 5.02
N ARG A 105 -15.90 8.75 5.84
CA ARG A 105 -14.55 8.48 6.35
C ARG A 105 -13.59 8.17 5.21
N ALA A 106 -13.97 7.29 4.29
CA ALA A 106 -13.17 6.95 3.11
C ALA A 106 -12.91 8.19 2.23
N ALA A 107 -13.94 9.01 1.96
CA ALA A 107 -13.80 10.22 1.16
C ALA A 107 -12.87 11.25 1.83
N ARG A 108 -13.04 11.46 3.15
CA ARG A 108 -12.15 12.30 3.95
C ARG A 108 -10.70 11.81 3.88
N PHE A 109 -10.47 10.52 4.14
CA PHE A 109 -9.14 9.92 4.11
C PHE A 109 -8.48 10.07 2.74
N TYR A 110 -9.21 9.76 1.67
CA TYR A 110 -8.72 9.92 0.29
C TYR A 110 -8.37 11.38 -0.05
N TYR A 111 -9.24 12.33 0.34
CA TYR A 111 -9.01 13.76 0.13
C TYR A 111 -7.71 14.23 0.79
N LEU A 112 -7.54 13.89 2.08
CA LEU A 112 -6.33 14.20 2.83
C LEU A 112 -5.11 13.57 2.17
N GLN A 113 -5.17 12.27 1.87
CA GLN A 113 -4.03 11.51 1.36
C GLN A 113 -3.52 12.03 0.00
N LYS A 114 -4.44 12.36 -0.92
CA LYS A 114 -4.08 12.92 -2.24
C LYS A 114 -3.51 14.33 -2.17
N LEU A 115 -3.95 15.14 -1.20
CA LEU A 115 -3.52 16.53 -1.04
C LEU A 115 -2.34 16.71 -0.09
N SER A 116 -2.02 15.70 0.73
CA SER A 116 -0.86 15.71 1.63
C SER A 116 0.46 15.78 0.88
N PHE A 117 1.39 16.61 1.36
CA PHE A 117 2.76 16.64 0.89
C PHE A 117 3.40 15.26 1.11
N GLY A 118 3.99 14.69 0.04
CA GLY A 118 4.58 13.35 0.08
C GLY A 118 3.61 12.19 0.36
N GLY A 119 2.29 12.42 0.39
CA GLY A 119 1.32 11.37 0.73
C GLY A 119 1.50 10.84 2.16
N LYS A 120 1.92 11.69 3.11
CA LYS A 120 2.07 11.27 4.50
C LYS A 120 0.71 10.99 5.14
N VAL A 121 0.65 10.00 6.03
CA VAL A 121 -0.54 9.68 6.83
C VAL A 121 -0.52 10.42 8.17
N GLU A 122 0.66 10.67 8.71
CA GLU A 122 0.88 11.46 9.94
C GLU A 122 1.64 12.76 9.67
N GLY A 123 1.43 13.77 10.51
CA GLY A 123 2.05 15.10 10.32
C GLY A 123 1.66 15.73 8.99
N GLN A 124 0.43 15.48 8.56
CA GLN A 124 -0.13 15.85 7.27
C GLN A 124 -0.14 17.37 7.06
N THR A 125 0.48 17.82 5.96
CA THR A 125 0.47 19.22 5.52
C THR A 125 0.05 19.29 4.05
N LEU A 126 -0.66 20.36 3.68
CA LEU A 126 -1.10 20.55 2.31
C LEU A 126 0.09 20.71 1.34
N GLY A 127 0.22 19.81 0.37
CA GLY A 127 1.31 19.76 -0.61
C GLY A 127 1.09 20.61 -1.85
N VAL A 128 0.93 21.93 -1.69
CA VAL A 128 0.81 22.91 -2.80
C VAL A 128 2.13 23.66 -3.01
N GLY A 129 2.53 23.90 -4.26
CA GLY A 129 3.75 24.65 -4.60
C GLY A 129 3.68 25.30 -5.99
N PRO A 130 4.49 26.34 -6.27
CA PRO A 130 4.40 27.16 -7.49
C PRO A 130 4.72 26.39 -8.78
N THR A 131 5.44 25.28 -8.69
CA THR A 131 5.79 24.38 -9.82
C THR A 131 4.97 23.09 -9.86
N GLY A 132 4.01 22.91 -8.93
CA GLY A 132 3.21 21.69 -8.82
C GLY A 132 1.73 21.95 -9.08
N ALA A 133 1.21 21.49 -10.23
CA ALA A 133 -0.20 21.62 -10.57
C ALA A 133 -1.05 20.41 -10.09
N LYS A 134 -2.21 20.75 -9.51
CA LYS A 134 -3.46 19.98 -9.26
C LYS A 134 -3.33 18.45 -9.12
N ARG A 135 -3.28 17.97 -7.87
CA ARG A 135 -3.20 16.52 -7.55
C ARG A 135 -4.53 15.77 -7.60
N ILE A 136 -5.65 16.46 -7.70
CA ILE A 136 -6.95 15.80 -7.90
C ILE A 136 -7.73 16.55 -8.98
N ASN A 137 -8.00 15.85 -10.08
CA ASN A 137 -9.11 16.22 -10.95
C ASN A 137 -10.34 15.48 -10.46
N LEU A 138 -11.07 16.08 -9.53
CA LEU A 138 -12.24 15.48 -8.89
C LEU A 138 -13.34 15.15 -9.91
N LEU A 139 -13.33 15.81 -11.08
CA LEU A 139 -14.26 15.56 -12.19
C LEU A 139 -13.91 14.32 -13.02
N ARG A 140 -12.69 13.79 -12.92
CA ARG A 140 -12.24 12.56 -13.60
C ARG A 140 -12.04 11.40 -12.65
N LEU A 141 -12.38 11.59 -11.37
CA LEU A 141 -12.15 10.60 -10.33
C LEU A 141 -12.86 9.28 -10.63
N GLU A 142 -14.06 9.33 -11.20
CA GLU A 142 -14.79 8.13 -11.63
C GLU A 142 -14.01 7.31 -12.65
N GLN A 143 -13.43 7.97 -13.66
CA GLN A 143 -12.60 7.31 -14.68
C GLN A 143 -11.33 6.72 -14.08
N ASP A 144 -10.68 7.45 -13.18
CA ASP A 144 -9.44 7.01 -12.52
C ASP A 144 -9.67 5.82 -11.58
N LEU A 145 -10.87 5.70 -11.00
CA LEU A 145 -11.22 4.68 -10.02
C LEU A 145 -12.00 3.49 -10.60
N SER A 146 -12.60 3.62 -11.79
CA SER A 146 -13.41 2.56 -12.40
C SER A 146 -12.60 1.27 -12.61
N ASP A 147 -11.38 1.38 -13.14
CA ASP A 147 -10.45 0.25 -13.29
C ASP A 147 -10.16 -0.42 -11.95
N ALA A 148 -9.97 0.37 -10.90
CA ALA A 148 -9.65 -0.13 -9.58
C ALA A 148 -10.87 -0.78 -8.90
N HIS A 149 -12.06 -0.22 -9.09
CA HIS A 149 -13.33 -0.81 -8.65
C HIS A 149 -13.52 -2.20 -9.28
N MET A 150 -13.38 -2.30 -10.61
CA MET A 150 -13.45 -3.58 -11.32
C MET A 150 -12.40 -4.57 -10.83
N ARG A 151 -11.16 -4.09 -10.59
CA ARG A 151 -10.06 -4.92 -10.10
C ARG A 151 -10.30 -5.46 -8.69
N LEU A 152 -10.93 -4.69 -7.82
CA LEU A 152 -11.19 -5.06 -6.41
C LEU A 152 -12.40 -5.99 -6.24
N HIS A 153 -13.33 -6.03 -7.20
CA HIS A 153 -14.52 -6.88 -7.11
C HIS A 153 -14.19 -8.38 -6.92
N GLY A 154 -13.05 -8.85 -7.42
CA GLY A 154 -12.58 -10.24 -7.26
C GLY A 154 -11.69 -10.48 -6.04
N VAL A 155 -11.44 -9.46 -5.20
CA VAL A 155 -10.42 -9.49 -4.16
C VAL A 155 -11.08 -9.58 -2.78
N VAL A 156 -10.60 -10.51 -1.97
CA VAL A 156 -10.99 -10.62 -0.56
C VAL A 156 -10.25 -9.55 0.22
N ILE A 157 -10.97 -8.65 0.88
CA ILE A 157 -10.38 -7.58 1.68
C ILE A 157 -10.49 -7.96 3.16
N GLU A 158 -9.34 -8.05 3.84
CA GLU A 158 -9.20 -8.41 5.25
C GLU A 158 -8.65 -7.24 6.07
N GLN A 159 -8.96 -7.22 7.37
CA GLN A 159 -8.37 -6.30 8.34
C GLN A 159 -7.86 -7.08 9.56
N LEU A 160 -6.80 -7.86 9.35
CA LEU A 160 -6.23 -8.75 10.35
C LEU A 160 -4.78 -8.37 10.67
N PRO A 161 -4.27 -8.69 11.88
CA PRO A 161 -2.84 -8.77 12.11
C PRO A 161 -2.19 -9.68 11.07
N TRP A 162 -1.00 -9.32 10.59
CA TRP A 162 -0.33 -10.04 9.50
C TRP A 162 -0.10 -11.52 9.85
N GLN A 163 0.15 -11.84 11.12
CA GLN A 163 0.31 -13.21 11.62
C GLN A 163 -0.94 -14.04 11.31
N ARG A 164 -2.12 -13.50 11.66
CA ARG A 164 -3.40 -14.17 11.44
C ARG A 164 -3.74 -14.28 9.96
N CYS A 165 -3.37 -13.28 9.17
CA CYS A 165 -3.52 -13.33 7.72
C CYS A 165 -2.71 -14.49 7.13
N ILE A 166 -1.42 -14.61 7.51
CA ILE A 166 -0.56 -15.70 7.05
C ILE A 166 -1.13 -17.07 7.48
N GLU A 167 -1.44 -17.25 8.77
CA GLU A 167 -2.00 -18.50 9.30
C GLU A 167 -3.26 -18.96 8.55
N LYS A 168 -4.15 -18.01 8.23
CA LYS A 168 -5.44 -18.31 7.58
C LYS A 168 -5.27 -18.82 6.15
N TYR A 169 -4.35 -18.22 5.39
CA TYR A 169 -4.20 -18.47 3.95
C TYR A 169 -3.01 -19.36 3.59
N ASP A 170 -2.21 -19.81 4.55
CA ASP A 170 -1.02 -20.62 4.26
C ASP A 170 -1.40 -22.00 3.70
N ARG A 171 -1.19 -22.15 2.39
CA ARG A 171 -1.43 -23.36 1.60
C ARG A 171 -0.29 -23.48 0.57
N PRO A 172 0.02 -24.69 0.08
CA PRO A 172 1.07 -24.89 -0.92
C PRO A 172 0.92 -24.03 -2.18
N GLU A 173 -0.32 -23.66 -2.53
CA GLU A 173 -0.65 -22.87 -3.71
C GLU A 173 -0.70 -21.35 -3.46
N THR A 174 -0.37 -20.90 -2.24
CA THR A 174 -0.40 -19.49 -1.84
C THR A 174 0.96 -18.82 -2.03
N LEU A 175 0.95 -17.65 -2.67
CA LEU A 175 2.08 -16.73 -2.71
C LEU A 175 1.77 -15.52 -1.84
N PHE A 176 2.59 -15.32 -0.81
CA PHE A 176 2.56 -14.14 0.05
C PHE A 176 3.50 -13.06 -0.47
N PHE A 177 2.99 -11.84 -0.61
CA PHE A 177 3.79 -10.64 -0.77
C PHE A 177 3.79 -9.86 0.55
N LEU A 178 4.98 -9.68 1.10
CA LEU A 178 5.21 -9.10 2.41
C LEU A 178 5.99 -7.80 2.23
N ASP A 179 5.37 -6.68 2.56
CA ASP A 179 5.99 -5.35 2.50
C ASP A 179 5.74 -4.58 3.80
N PRO A 180 6.33 -5.03 4.92
CA PRO A 180 6.12 -4.39 6.21
C PRO A 180 6.69 -2.96 6.21
N PRO A 181 6.29 -2.11 7.17
CA PRO A 181 6.96 -0.82 7.39
C PRO A 181 8.47 -1.00 7.52
N TYR A 182 9.28 -0.11 6.94
CA TYR A 182 10.75 -0.27 6.93
C TYR A 182 11.39 0.18 8.25
N TRP A 183 12.40 -0.57 8.70
CA TRP A 183 13.03 -0.35 9.99
C TRP A 183 13.74 1.00 10.06
N GLN A 184 13.49 1.74 11.15
CA GLN A 184 14.01 3.09 11.38
C GLN A 184 13.68 4.10 10.26
N THR A 185 12.63 3.86 9.49
CA THR A 185 12.11 4.84 8.54
C THR A 185 10.86 5.53 9.08
N THR A 186 10.75 6.84 8.84
CA THR A 186 9.59 7.63 9.25
C THR A 186 8.47 7.52 8.20
N GLY A 187 7.21 7.32 8.61
CA GLY A 187 6.06 7.52 7.72
C GLY A 187 4.84 6.62 7.87
N TYR A 188 4.91 5.52 8.62
CA TYR A 188 3.81 4.54 8.71
C TYR A 188 2.94 4.64 9.97
N GLY A 189 3.26 5.53 10.92
CA GLY A 189 2.48 5.82 12.12
C GLY A 189 2.38 4.72 13.18
N GLN A 190 2.54 3.47 12.79
CA GLN A 190 2.74 2.35 13.70
C GLN A 190 4.20 1.91 13.65
N GLY A 191 4.84 1.82 14.82
CA GLY A 191 6.17 1.25 14.94
C GLY A 191 6.12 -0.24 14.65
N PHE A 192 7.01 -0.74 13.78
CA PHE A 192 7.20 -2.16 13.54
C PHE A 192 8.51 -2.57 14.23
N PRO A 193 8.48 -3.02 15.51
CA PRO A 193 9.68 -3.30 16.29
C PRO A 193 10.48 -4.48 15.70
N LEU A 194 11.76 -4.59 16.10
CA LEU A 194 12.63 -5.67 15.62
C LEU A 194 12.02 -7.08 15.82
N GLY A 195 11.35 -7.29 16.96
CA GLY A 195 10.68 -8.56 17.28
C GLY A 195 9.53 -8.94 16.35
N GLU A 196 8.91 -7.99 15.62
CA GLU A 196 7.94 -8.33 14.57
C GLU A 196 8.64 -8.89 13.33
N TYR A 197 9.84 -8.39 12.98
CA TYR A 197 10.62 -8.98 11.89
C TYR A 197 11.14 -10.37 12.25
N GLU A 198 11.51 -10.60 13.52
CA GLU A 198 11.93 -11.93 13.99
C GLU A 198 10.80 -12.93 13.81
N GLN A 199 9.59 -12.57 14.23
CA GLN A 199 8.40 -13.37 13.98
C GLN A 199 8.13 -13.56 12.49
N LEU A 200 8.34 -12.53 11.67
CA LEU A 200 8.14 -12.61 10.22
C LEU A 200 9.13 -13.59 9.57
N ALA A 201 10.39 -13.56 9.99
CA ALA A 201 11.41 -14.48 9.53
C ALA A 201 11.06 -15.93 9.91
N GLU A 202 10.59 -16.17 11.14
CA GLU A 202 10.15 -17.50 11.57
C GLU A 202 8.90 -17.96 10.81
N ALA A 203 7.92 -17.08 10.63
CA ALA A 203 6.72 -17.36 9.84
C ALA A 203 7.11 -17.75 8.41
N MET A 204 7.97 -16.98 7.75
CA MET A 204 8.46 -17.28 6.40
C MET A 204 9.17 -18.64 6.30
N SER A 205 9.94 -19.03 7.31
CA SER A 205 10.60 -20.34 7.33
C SER A 205 9.64 -21.51 7.53
N ALA A 206 8.49 -21.27 8.17
CA ALA A 206 7.49 -22.28 8.45
C ALA A 206 6.36 -22.37 7.40
N LEU A 207 6.38 -21.51 6.37
CA LEU A 207 5.34 -21.46 5.33
C LEU A 207 5.27 -22.76 4.53
N LYS A 208 4.04 -23.19 4.25
CA LYS A 208 3.75 -24.21 3.22
C LYS A 208 3.75 -23.60 1.82
N GLY A 209 3.27 -22.36 1.73
CA GLY A 209 3.29 -21.56 0.52
C GLY A 209 4.67 -20.95 0.23
N LYS A 210 4.67 -19.95 -0.65
CA LYS A 210 5.87 -19.17 -1.00
C LYS A 210 5.73 -17.74 -0.49
N ALA A 211 6.83 -17.09 -0.20
CA ALA A 211 6.85 -15.68 0.17
C ALA A 211 7.87 -14.88 -0.65
N ILE A 212 7.51 -13.62 -0.90
CA ILE A 212 8.38 -12.55 -1.38
C ILE A 212 8.29 -11.42 -0.36
N LEU A 213 9.41 -11.10 0.29
CA LEU A 213 9.53 -10.04 1.28
C LEU A 213 10.36 -8.89 0.71
N THR A 214 9.92 -7.65 0.93
CA THR A 214 10.70 -6.43 0.63
C THR A 214 11.02 -5.66 1.91
N ILE A 215 12.30 -5.33 2.10
CA ILE A 215 12.78 -4.57 3.27
C ILE A 215 13.91 -3.61 2.88
N ASN A 216 14.21 -2.66 3.75
CA ASN A 216 15.34 -1.75 3.57
C ASN A 216 16.69 -2.46 3.75
N ASP A 217 17.71 -2.00 3.02
CA ASP A 217 19.09 -2.44 3.20
C ASP A 217 19.65 -1.98 4.56
N HIS A 218 19.68 -2.90 5.52
CA HIS A 218 20.16 -2.65 6.88
C HIS A 218 20.85 -3.91 7.44
N PRO A 219 22.00 -3.81 8.13
CA PRO A 219 22.75 -4.97 8.62
C PRO A 219 21.92 -5.94 9.49
N ALA A 220 21.05 -5.41 10.35
CA ALA A 220 20.16 -6.24 11.17
C ALA A 220 19.16 -7.06 10.32
N MET A 221 18.64 -6.47 9.23
CA MET A 221 17.74 -7.16 8.30
C MET A 221 18.50 -8.22 7.50
N CYS A 222 19.72 -7.90 7.06
CA CYS A 222 20.60 -8.87 6.42
C CYS A 222 20.86 -10.09 7.30
N ALA A 223 21.18 -9.88 8.58
CA ALA A 223 21.44 -10.97 9.52
C ALA A 223 20.19 -11.82 9.79
N LEU A 224 19.02 -11.18 9.92
CA LEU A 224 17.78 -11.86 10.27
C LEU A 224 17.24 -12.74 9.13
N PHE A 225 17.41 -12.30 7.88
CA PHE A 225 16.88 -12.99 6.70
C PHE A 225 17.97 -13.71 5.88
N ASP A 226 19.18 -13.91 6.43
CA ASP A 226 20.33 -14.51 5.73
C ASP A 226 20.06 -15.94 5.20
N ARG A 227 19.14 -16.66 5.84
CA ARG A 227 18.72 -18.02 5.44
C ARG A 227 17.85 -18.07 4.17
N PHE A 228 17.42 -16.92 3.63
CA PHE A 228 16.56 -16.86 2.45
C PHE A 228 17.33 -16.36 1.22
N HIS A 229 16.82 -16.66 0.02
CA HIS A 229 17.43 -16.16 -1.20
C HIS A 229 17.27 -14.64 -1.31
N ARG A 230 18.38 -13.92 -1.38
CA ARG A 230 18.43 -12.45 -1.38
C ARG A 230 18.72 -11.89 -2.78
N LEU A 231 17.96 -10.85 -3.15
CA LEU A 231 18.20 -10.00 -4.32
C LEU A 231 18.30 -8.54 -3.86
N SER A 232 19.29 -7.82 -4.38
CA SER A 232 19.46 -6.39 -4.09
C SER A 232 19.06 -5.56 -5.31
N VAL A 233 18.18 -4.58 -5.10
CA VAL A 233 17.69 -3.71 -6.17
C VAL A 233 18.03 -2.24 -5.84
N PRO A 234 18.85 -1.58 -6.67
CA PRO A 234 19.12 -0.15 -6.49
C PRO A 234 17.93 0.69 -6.95
N ILE A 235 17.52 1.63 -6.11
CA ILE A 235 16.39 2.53 -6.36
C ILE A 235 16.82 3.96 -6.08
N ARG A 236 16.46 4.86 -7.00
CA ARG A 236 16.61 6.29 -6.78
C ARG A 236 15.30 6.86 -6.26
N TYR A 237 15.30 7.36 -5.02
CA TYR A 237 14.20 8.09 -4.43
C TYR A 237 14.32 9.58 -4.73
N THR A 238 13.20 10.26 -4.99
CA THR A 238 13.19 11.73 -5.18
C THR A 238 12.04 12.29 -4.37
N VAL A 239 12.33 13.10 -3.35
CA VAL A 239 11.32 13.77 -2.54
C VAL A 239 11.48 15.27 -2.78
N GLY A 240 10.39 15.93 -3.19
CA GLY A 240 10.33 17.40 -3.23
C GLY A 240 11.26 18.12 -4.21
N GLY A 241 11.67 17.48 -5.31
CA GLY A 241 12.52 18.13 -6.33
C GLY A 241 14.00 18.29 -5.95
N GLY A 242 14.44 17.76 -4.81
CA GLY A 242 15.86 17.70 -4.42
C GLY A 242 16.65 16.63 -5.17
N ALA A 243 17.97 16.60 -4.95
CA ALA A 243 18.85 15.55 -5.48
C ALA A 243 18.32 14.16 -5.09
N GLY A 244 18.16 13.27 -6.07
CA GLY A 244 17.64 11.94 -5.81
C GLY A 244 18.58 11.15 -4.90
N VAL A 245 18.04 10.59 -3.82
CA VAL A 245 18.77 9.75 -2.88
C VAL A 245 18.78 8.33 -3.42
N GLU A 246 19.97 7.79 -3.66
CA GLU A 246 20.11 6.36 -3.97
C GLU A 246 19.91 5.55 -2.70
N ARG A 247 19.03 4.56 -2.78
CA ARG A 247 18.80 3.57 -1.73
C ARG A 247 18.79 2.20 -2.37
N THR A 248 19.25 1.21 -1.61
CA THR A 248 19.11 -0.19 -2.00
C THR A 248 17.93 -0.78 -1.24
N GLU A 249 17.10 -1.54 -1.94
CA GLU A 249 16.08 -2.39 -1.31
C GLU A 249 16.47 -3.85 -1.46
N LEU A 250 16.20 -4.61 -0.41
CA LEU A 250 16.46 -6.04 -0.34
C LEU A 250 15.17 -6.79 -0.52
N ILE A 251 15.20 -7.77 -1.42
CA ILE A 251 14.10 -8.68 -1.70
C ILE A 251 14.54 -10.07 -1.24
N TYR A 252 13.73 -10.69 -0.40
CA TYR A 252 13.96 -12.05 0.10
C TYR A 252 12.87 -12.97 -0.40
N THR A 253 13.24 -14.19 -0.79
CA THR A 253 12.28 -15.18 -1.27
C THR A 253 12.54 -16.55 -0.67
N THR A 254 11.46 -17.28 -0.39
CA THR A 254 11.47 -18.73 -0.06
C THR A 254 11.42 -19.58 -1.32
#